data_AF-A0A951X3E3-F1
#
_entry.id   AF-A0A951X3E3-F1
#
_cell.length_a   1.000
_cell.length_b   1.000
_cell.length_c   1.000
_cell.angle_alpha   90.00
_cell.angle_beta   90.00
_cell.angle_gamma   90.00
#
_symmetry.space_group_name_H-M   'P 1'
#
loop_
_entity.id
_entity.type
_entity.pdbx_description
1 polymer ?
#
loop_
_entity_poly.entity_id
_entity_poly.type
_entity_poly.pdbx_seq_one_letter_code
_entity_poly.pdbx_strand_id
1 'polypeptide(L)'
;MNSLLGRLGTWAPAAAIVGGLLWILYAILALLQPLGTVNLFISDTGQLSATNPGAFRIAALTGGLALILLGAALIGTIQRYELRGAPAAQFGTGVPSRFGGILAWAGVAAGVLVSLGGLVLQVPLATLAQLLGAVFVPFAASLVAIEANGSETAYPIAAPMFIVGALGMAAVLAQAMVALYAWMLPVYGALVLAIYGFVWVRVGGLMQRHEQ
;
A
#
# COMPACT_ATOMS: atom_id res chain seq x y z
N MET A 1 -17.57 18.03 11.38
CA MET A 1 -16.99 16.78 10.83
C MET A 1 -16.59 16.86 9.34
N ASN A 2 -16.85 17.98 8.64
CA ASN A 2 -16.63 18.10 7.19
C ASN A 2 -15.25 18.66 6.77
N SER A 3 -14.41 19.14 7.70
CA SER A 3 -13.14 19.80 7.33
C SER A 3 -11.97 18.85 7.06
N LEU A 4 -11.87 17.73 7.78
CA LEU A 4 -10.78 16.75 7.61
C LEU A 4 -10.96 15.89 6.36
N LEU A 5 -12.20 15.45 6.11
CA LEU A 5 -12.53 14.64 4.94
C LEU A 5 -12.46 15.47 3.64
N GLY A 6 -12.99 16.71 3.65
CA GLY A 6 -12.81 17.63 2.51
C GLY A 6 -11.34 17.90 2.19
N ARG A 7 -10.48 18.01 3.21
CA ARG A 7 -9.02 18.11 3.03
C ARG A 7 -8.44 16.82 2.44
N LEU A 8 -8.84 15.63 2.92
CA LEU A 8 -8.32 14.38 2.35
C LEU A 8 -8.60 14.25 0.85
N GLY A 9 -9.74 14.75 0.36
CA GLY A 9 -10.03 14.83 -1.07
C GLY A 9 -9.02 15.67 -1.87
N THR A 10 -8.63 16.85 -1.35
CA THR A 10 -7.63 17.73 -1.98
C THR A 10 -6.21 17.19 -1.87
N TRP A 11 -5.90 16.48 -0.78
CA TRP A 11 -4.56 15.91 -0.56
C TRP A 11 -4.38 14.51 -1.17
N ALA A 12 -5.45 13.86 -1.66
CA ALA A 12 -5.39 12.53 -2.26
C ALA A 12 -4.31 12.36 -3.35
N PRO A 13 -4.12 13.32 -4.28
CA PRO A 13 -3.09 13.20 -5.32
C PRO A 13 -1.68 13.25 -4.72
N ALA A 14 -1.43 14.18 -3.80
CA ALA A 14 -0.15 14.31 -3.13
C ALA A 14 0.16 13.09 -2.25
N ALA A 15 -0.85 12.58 -1.53
CA ALA A 15 -0.74 11.37 -0.72
C ALA A 15 -0.42 10.14 -1.58
N ALA A 16 -1.03 10.00 -2.76
CA ALA A 16 -0.72 8.94 -3.72
C ALA A 16 0.73 9.03 -4.22
N ILE A 17 1.20 10.22 -4.60
CA ILE A 17 2.57 10.43 -5.09
C ILE A 17 3.59 10.13 -3.99
N VAL A 18 3.45 10.77 -2.82
CA VAL A 18 4.41 10.60 -1.73
C VAL A 18 4.36 9.18 -1.18
N GLY A 19 3.17 8.59 -1.04
CA GLY A 19 2.99 7.20 -0.62
C GLY A 19 3.61 6.22 -1.61
N GLY A 20 3.46 6.42 -2.92
CA GLY A 20 4.08 5.60 -3.95
C GLY A 20 5.60 5.69 -3.95
N LEU A 21 6.16 6.88 -3.76
CA LEU A 21 7.61 7.09 -3.62
C LEU A 21 8.17 6.43 -2.36
N LEU A 22 7.48 6.56 -1.23
CA LEU A 22 7.86 5.86 0.01
C LEU A 22 7.77 4.35 -0.17
N TRP A 23 6.80 3.83 -0.92
CA TRP A 23 6.72 2.40 -1.20
C TRP A 23 7.91 1.90 -2.03
N ILE A 24 8.35 2.68 -3.03
CA ILE A 24 9.58 2.38 -3.78
C ILE A 24 10.80 2.36 -2.86
N LEU A 25 10.93 3.38 -1.99
CA LEU A 25 12.01 3.43 -1.02
C LEU A 25 11.97 2.22 -0.06
N TYR A 26 10.79 1.83 0.41
CA TYR A 26 10.59 0.62 1.21
C TYR A 26 11.06 -0.64 0.46
N ALA A 27 10.71 -0.78 -0.83
CA ALA A 27 11.14 -1.92 -1.64
C ALA A 27 12.68 -2.00 -1.77
N ILE A 28 13.34 -0.86 -1.97
CA ILE A 28 14.81 -0.78 -2.00
C ILE A 28 15.40 -1.14 -0.64
N LEU A 29 14.85 -0.60 0.45
CA LEU A 29 15.33 -0.92 1.79
C LEU A 29 15.13 -2.38 2.16
N ALA A 30 14.01 -2.99 1.75
CA ALA A 30 13.74 -4.42 1.94
C ALA A 30 14.75 -5.32 1.20
N LEU A 31 15.23 -4.91 0.01
CA LEU A 31 16.34 -5.59 -0.67
C LEU A 31 17.67 -5.53 0.08
N LEU A 32 17.89 -4.42 0.80
CA LEU A 32 19.15 -4.16 1.51
C LEU A 32 19.14 -4.76 2.93
N GLN A 33 17.97 -5.10 3.49
CA GLN A 33 17.88 -5.76 4.80
C GLN A 33 18.64 -7.10 4.91
N PRO A 34 18.61 -7.99 3.89
CA PRO A 34 19.47 -9.18 3.81
C PRO A 34 20.97 -8.87 3.94
N LEU A 35 21.44 -7.71 3.46
CA LEU A 35 22.85 -7.31 3.55
C LEU A 35 23.25 -6.82 4.96
N GLY A 36 22.26 -6.51 5.82
CA GLY A 36 22.44 -6.12 7.21
C GLY A 36 22.01 -7.20 8.22
N THR A 37 21.63 -8.39 7.76
CA THR A 37 21.31 -9.54 8.62
C THR A 37 22.49 -10.50 8.64
N VAL A 38 23.14 -10.61 9.79
CA VAL A 38 24.14 -11.66 10.00
C VAL A 38 23.38 -12.90 10.48
N ASN A 39 23.24 -13.89 9.59
CA ASN A 39 22.80 -15.21 9.99
C ASN A 39 23.98 -15.87 10.72
N LEU A 40 23.94 -15.86 12.05
CA LEU A 40 24.86 -16.64 12.87
C LEU A 40 24.31 -18.06 12.95
N PHE A 41 24.98 -18.99 12.27
CA PHE A 41 24.70 -20.42 12.43
C PHE A 41 25.28 -20.86 13.78
N ILE A 42 24.42 -21.03 14.78
CA ILE A 42 24.81 -21.61 16.08
C ILE A 42 24.32 -23.06 16.11
N SER A 43 25.06 -23.93 15.43
CA SER A 43 24.91 -25.41 15.47
C SER A 43 23.49 -25.97 15.26
N ASP A 44 23.31 -27.29 15.50
CA ASP A 44 22.17 -28.15 15.08
C ASP A 44 20.77 -27.78 15.61
N THR A 45 20.58 -26.61 16.24
CA THR A 45 19.33 -26.24 16.94
C THR A 45 18.70 -24.92 16.51
N GLY A 46 19.27 -24.16 15.56
CA GLY A 46 18.53 -23.04 14.97
C GLY A 46 19.39 -21.90 14.42
N GLN A 47 18.77 -21.17 13.49
CA GLN A 47 19.33 -19.98 12.84
C GLN A 47 19.09 -18.75 13.72
N LEU A 48 20.16 -18.12 14.23
CA LEU A 48 20.08 -16.81 14.89
C LEU A 48 20.26 -15.74 13.83
N SER A 49 19.14 -15.16 13.37
CA SER A 49 19.17 -14.02 12.45
C SER A 49 19.30 -12.74 13.25
N ALA A 50 20.48 -12.12 13.23
CA ALA A 50 20.71 -10.83 13.87
C ALA A 50 20.26 -9.71 12.90
N THR A 51 19.07 -9.15 13.14
CA THR A 51 18.56 -8.02 12.35
C THR A 51 19.21 -6.72 12.83
N ASN A 52 19.83 -5.94 11.91
CA ASN A 52 20.28 -4.58 12.23
C ASN A 52 19.07 -3.71 12.67
N PRO A 53 19.02 -3.24 13.93
CA PRO A 53 17.86 -2.51 14.45
C PRO A 53 17.59 -1.19 13.71
N GLY A 54 18.64 -0.51 13.23
CA GLY A 54 18.53 0.73 12.48
C GLY A 54 17.91 0.50 11.09
N ALA A 55 18.41 -0.51 10.36
CA ALA A 55 17.88 -0.88 9.05
C ALA A 55 16.41 -1.37 9.15
N PHE A 56 16.08 -2.11 10.21
CA PHE A 56 14.70 -2.51 10.49
C PHE A 56 13.79 -1.30 10.75
N ARG A 57 14.19 -0.38 11.64
CA ARG A 57 13.43 0.84 11.95
C ARG A 57 13.13 1.66 10.71
N ILE A 58 14.15 1.94 9.89
CA ILE A 58 14.00 2.79 8.71
C ILE A 58 13.02 2.13 7.73
N ALA A 59 13.21 0.85 7.41
CA ALA A 59 12.30 0.14 6.51
C ALA A 59 10.85 0.09 7.04
N ALA A 60 10.67 -0.20 8.34
CA ALA A 60 9.35 -0.25 8.96
C ALA A 60 8.66 1.13 8.94
N LEU A 61 9.39 2.20 9.26
CA LEU A 61 8.85 3.57 9.18
C LEU A 61 8.49 3.94 7.74
N THR A 62 9.36 3.64 6.78
CA THR A 62 9.09 3.93 5.36
C THR A 62 7.88 3.15 4.84
N GLY A 63 7.80 1.84 5.10
CA GLY A 63 6.67 1.00 4.70
C GLY A 63 5.37 1.39 5.40
N GLY A 64 5.43 1.69 6.70
CA GLY A 64 4.27 2.12 7.48
C GLY A 64 3.74 3.48 7.03
N LEU A 65 4.61 4.46 6.80
CA LEU A 65 4.22 5.77 6.25
C LEU A 65 3.65 5.64 4.85
N ALA A 66 4.21 4.76 4.01
CA ALA A 66 3.66 4.48 2.69
C ALA A 66 2.22 3.95 2.81
N LEU A 67 1.96 2.95 3.67
CA LEU A 67 0.60 2.43 3.90
C LEU A 67 -0.39 3.50 4.39
N ILE A 68 0.05 4.36 5.32
CA ILE A 68 -0.77 5.47 5.82
C ILE A 68 -1.16 6.40 4.69
N LEU A 69 -0.19 6.82 3.86
CA LEU A 69 -0.44 7.76 2.76
C LEU A 69 -1.25 7.13 1.64
N LEU A 70 -1.00 5.88 1.27
CA LEU A 70 -1.76 5.18 0.24
C LEU A 70 -3.19 4.88 0.68
N GLY A 71 -3.40 4.48 1.94
CA GLY A 71 -4.73 4.34 2.52
C GLY A 71 -5.48 5.68 2.60
N ALA A 72 -4.81 6.75 3.01
CA ALA A 72 -5.36 8.10 3.00
C ALA A 72 -5.69 8.59 1.59
N ALA A 73 -4.86 8.27 0.60
CA ALA A 73 -5.10 8.58 -0.80
C ALA A 73 -6.38 7.91 -1.30
N LEU A 74 -6.61 6.62 -0.99
CA LEU A 74 -7.84 5.92 -1.33
C LEU A 74 -9.07 6.55 -0.67
N ILE A 75 -8.99 6.87 0.62
CA ILE A 75 -10.08 7.55 1.34
C ILE A 75 -10.39 8.90 0.68
N GLY A 76 -9.35 9.65 0.33
CA GLY A 76 -9.46 10.92 -0.36
C GLY A 76 -10.06 10.78 -1.77
N THR A 77 -9.66 9.76 -2.54
CA THR A 77 -10.25 9.47 -3.86
C THR A 77 -11.73 9.13 -3.74
N ILE A 78 -12.12 8.27 -2.78
CA ILE A 78 -13.53 7.93 -2.54
C ILE A 78 -14.37 9.18 -2.24
N GLN A 79 -13.82 10.13 -1.50
CA GLN A 79 -14.51 11.36 -1.14
C GLN A 79 -14.56 12.36 -2.28
N ARG A 80 -13.44 12.56 -2.97
CA ARG A 80 -13.31 13.48 -4.09
C ARG A 80 -14.28 13.16 -5.23
N TYR A 81 -14.53 11.88 -5.48
CA TYR A 81 -15.43 11.40 -6.53
C TYR A 81 -16.80 10.97 -6.00
N GLU A 82 -17.12 11.29 -4.74
CA GLU A 82 -18.42 11.01 -4.09
C GLU A 82 -18.90 9.56 -4.21
N LEU A 83 -17.97 8.60 -4.30
CA LEU A 83 -18.26 7.19 -4.59
C LEU A 83 -19.13 6.52 -3.52
N ARG A 84 -19.19 7.06 -2.29
CA ARG A 84 -20.04 6.53 -1.19
C ARG A 84 -21.54 6.76 -1.36
N GLY A 85 -21.94 7.60 -2.32
CA GLY A 85 -23.34 8.03 -2.50
C GLY A 85 -23.87 7.94 -3.94
N ALA A 86 -23.05 7.51 -4.91
CA ALA A 86 -23.50 7.34 -6.28
C ALA A 86 -24.62 6.28 -6.32
N PRO A 87 -25.76 6.53 -7.01
CA PRO A 87 -26.79 5.52 -7.20
C PRO A 87 -26.13 4.32 -7.84
N ALA A 88 -26.35 3.13 -7.24
CA ALA A 88 -25.68 1.90 -7.64
C ALA A 88 -25.69 1.78 -9.17
N ALA A 89 -24.50 1.77 -9.78
CA ALA A 89 -24.37 1.44 -11.18
C ALA A 89 -25.13 0.13 -11.44
N GLN A 90 -25.65 -0.02 -12.66
CA GLN A 90 -26.62 -1.01 -13.19
C GLN A 90 -26.49 -2.48 -12.75
N PHE A 91 -25.49 -2.86 -11.95
CA PHE A 91 -25.26 -4.16 -11.31
C PHE A 91 -25.81 -4.31 -9.89
N GLY A 92 -26.64 -3.38 -9.39
CA GLY A 92 -27.55 -3.65 -8.26
C GLY A 92 -26.92 -3.92 -6.89
N THR A 93 -25.67 -3.53 -6.62
CA THR A 93 -25.05 -3.71 -5.30
C THR A 93 -24.39 -2.42 -4.81
N GLY A 94 -25.07 -1.67 -3.93
CA GLY A 94 -24.55 -0.44 -3.27
C GLY A 94 -23.48 -0.71 -2.20
N VAL A 95 -22.69 -1.77 -2.36
CA VAL A 95 -21.81 -2.37 -1.35
C VAL A 95 -20.31 -2.05 -1.54
N PRO A 96 -19.73 -1.91 -2.75
CA PRO A 96 -18.28 -1.83 -2.95
C PRO A 96 -17.54 -0.66 -2.27
N SER A 97 -18.01 0.60 -2.35
CA SER A 97 -17.31 1.79 -1.78
C SER A 97 -17.09 1.70 -0.29
N ARG A 98 -18.11 1.22 0.42
CA ARG A 98 -18.11 1.22 1.88
C ARG A 98 -17.07 0.24 2.40
N PHE A 99 -17.00 -0.94 1.79
CA PHE A 99 -15.96 -1.92 2.06
C PHE A 99 -14.59 -1.44 1.59
N GLY A 100 -14.47 -0.83 0.41
CA GLY A 100 -13.21 -0.22 -0.05
C GLY A 100 -12.68 0.85 0.90
N GLY A 101 -13.57 1.72 1.41
CA GLY A 101 -13.22 2.73 2.39
C GLY A 101 -12.85 2.16 3.76
N ILE A 102 -13.52 1.11 4.23
CA ILE A 102 -13.16 0.41 5.47
C ILE A 102 -11.78 -0.23 5.33
N LEU A 103 -11.51 -0.90 4.22
CA LEU A 103 -10.21 -1.52 3.95
C LEU A 103 -9.09 -0.50 3.78
N ALA A 104 -9.37 0.67 3.19
CA ALA A 104 -8.42 1.77 3.14
C ALA A 104 -8.06 2.27 4.55
N TRP A 105 -9.05 2.42 5.44
CA TRP A 105 -8.80 2.73 6.86
C TRP A 105 -8.05 1.62 7.59
N ALA A 106 -8.36 0.35 7.31
CA ALA A 106 -7.63 -0.79 7.85
C ALA A 106 -6.16 -0.78 7.37
N GLY A 107 -5.90 -0.37 6.13
CA GLY A 107 -4.55 -0.14 5.60
C GLY A 107 -3.82 0.99 6.33
N VAL A 108 -4.50 2.10 6.64
CA VAL A 108 -3.93 3.18 7.48
C VAL A 108 -3.59 2.67 8.87
N ALA A 109 -4.52 1.95 9.52
CA ALA A 109 -4.30 1.37 10.84
C ALA A 109 -3.12 0.38 10.84
N ALA A 110 -3.02 -0.45 9.80
CA ALA A 110 -1.88 -1.33 9.57
C ALA A 110 -0.58 -0.52 9.47
N GLY A 111 -0.53 0.55 8.66
CA GLY A 111 0.66 1.40 8.55
C GLY A 111 1.08 2.07 9.88
N VAL A 112 0.12 2.44 10.73
CA VAL A 112 0.40 2.93 12.09
C VAL A 112 1.03 1.82 12.94
N LEU A 113 0.47 0.61 12.90
CA LEU A 113 1.02 -0.53 13.62
C LEU A 113 2.43 -0.92 13.15
N VAL A 114 2.70 -0.85 11.83
CA VAL A 114 4.06 -1.06 11.29
C VAL A 114 5.02 -0.02 11.84
N SER A 115 4.64 1.26 11.80
CA SER A 115 5.49 2.36 12.27
C SER A 115 5.81 2.23 13.76
N LEU A 116 4.79 1.93 14.58
CA LEU A 116 4.96 1.68 16.01
C LEU A 116 5.83 0.44 16.25
N GLY A 117 5.55 -0.67 15.58
CA GLY A 117 6.34 -1.90 15.66
C GLY A 117 7.80 -1.67 15.28
N GLY A 118 8.07 -0.84 14.27
CA GLY A 118 9.40 -0.37 13.91
C GLY A 118 10.08 0.38 15.06
N LEU A 119 9.42 1.42 15.60
CA LEU A 119 9.95 2.26 16.68
C LEU A 119 10.29 1.46 17.94
N VAL A 120 9.43 0.52 18.34
CA VAL A 120 9.66 -0.34 19.52
C VAL A 120 10.42 -1.63 19.21
N LEU A 121 10.93 -1.79 17.98
CA LEU A 121 11.67 -2.99 17.52
C LEU A 121 10.90 -4.32 17.67
N GLN A 122 9.57 -4.28 17.59
CA GLN A 122 8.70 -5.46 17.60
C GLN A 122 8.55 -6.02 16.19
N VAL A 123 9.52 -6.84 15.79
CA VAL A 123 9.62 -7.43 14.44
C VAL A 123 8.33 -8.18 14.01
N PRO A 124 7.75 -9.08 14.82
CA PRO A 124 6.56 -9.82 14.40
C PRO A 124 5.36 -8.91 14.15
N LEU A 125 5.15 -7.90 15.00
CA LEU A 125 4.07 -6.93 14.87
C LEU A 125 4.21 -6.13 13.57
N ALA A 126 5.41 -5.59 13.32
CA ALA A 126 5.65 -4.77 12.13
C ALA A 126 5.50 -5.58 10.84
N THR A 127 6.04 -6.80 10.78
CA THR A 127 5.97 -7.64 9.59
C THR A 127 4.53 -8.08 9.29
N LEU A 128 3.77 -8.52 10.30
CA LEU A 128 2.37 -8.93 10.11
C LEU A 128 1.50 -7.74 9.69
N ALA A 129 1.65 -6.59 10.35
CA ALA A 129 0.92 -5.39 9.99
C ALA A 129 1.27 -4.92 8.57
N GLN A 130 2.54 -5.03 8.15
CA GLN A 130 2.97 -4.63 6.81
C GLN A 130 2.33 -5.52 5.74
N LEU A 131 2.29 -6.83 5.96
CA LEU A 131 1.63 -7.78 5.06
C LEU A 131 0.12 -7.52 4.97
N LEU A 132 -0.55 -7.31 6.11
CA LEU A 132 -1.98 -6.99 6.13
C LEU A 132 -2.27 -5.69 5.38
N GLY A 133 -1.50 -4.63 5.63
CA GLY A 133 -1.63 -3.37 4.90
C GLY A 133 -1.38 -3.52 3.40
N ALA A 134 -0.36 -4.30 3.02
CA ALA A 134 -0.02 -4.60 1.63
C ALA A 134 -1.12 -5.38 0.91
N VAL A 135 -2.03 -6.06 1.63
CA VAL A 135 -3.23 -6.71 1.06
C VAL A 135 -4.43 -5.76 1.04
N PHE A 136 -4.68 -5.05 2.15
CA PHE A 136 -5.86 -4.20 2.27
C PHE A 136 -5.84 -3.02 1.30
N VAL A 137 -4.69 -2.38 1.08
CA VAL A 137 -4.59 -1.22 0.19
C VAL A 137 -4.88 -1.58 -1.28
N PRO A 138 -4.27 -2.63 -1.88
CA PRO A 138 -4.64 -3.06 -3.23
C PRO A 138 -6.09 -3.54 -3.35
N PHE A 139 -6.59 -4.28 -2.36
CA PHE A 139 -7.97 -4.77 -2.41
C PHE A 139 -8.98 -3.61 -2.34
N ALA A 140 -8.71 -2.62 -1.48
CA ALA A 140 -9.47 -1.38 -1.45
C ALA A 140 -9.43 -0.63 -2.79
N ALA A 141 -8.25 -0.54 -3.43
CA ALA A 141 -8.11 0.07 -4.76
C ALA A 141 -8.95 -0.65 -5.83
N SER A 142 -8.99 -1.98 -5.82
CA SER A 142 -9.83 -2.77 -6.73
C SER A 142 -11.32 -2.51 -6.51
N LEU A 143 -11.78 -2.41 -5.26
CA LEU A 143 -13.18 -2.09 -4.96
C LEU A 143 -13.55 -0.67 -5.41
N VAL A 144 -12.65 0.29 -5.19
CA VAL A 144 -12.80 1.67 -5.69
C VAL A 144 -12.85 1.70 -7.21
N ALA A 145 -12.05 0.88 -7.89
CA ALA A 145 -12.04 0.79 -9.34
C ALA A 145 -13.36 0.27 -9.93
N ILE A 146 -13.94 -0.78 -9.32
CA ILE A 146 -15.21 -1.36 -9.73
C ILE A 146 -16.33 -0.32 -9.70
N GLU A 147 -16.36 0.48 -8.65
CA GLU A 147 -17.38 1.50 -8.48
C GLU A 147 -17.13 2.75 -9.32
N ALA A 148 -15.86 3.15 -9.46
CA ALA A 148 -15.48 4.23 -10.37
C ALA A 148 -15.85 3.91 -11.83
N ASN A 149 -15.77 2.63 -12.24
CA ASN A 149 -16.17 2.20 -13.58
C ASN A 149 -17.68 2.38 -13.84
N GLY A 150 -18.49 2.38 -12.78
CA GLY A 150 -19.93 2.58 -12.85
C GLY A 150 -20.38 4.04 -12.78
N SER A 151 -19.45 4.99 -12.63
CA SER A 151 -19.74 6.41 -12.44
C SER A 151 -19.21 7.25 -13.60
N GLU A 152 -20.04 8.09 -14.21
CA GLU A 152 -19.63 9.00 -15.29
C GLU A 152 -18.55 10.00 -14.84
N THR A 153 -18.56 10.41 -13.56
CA THR A 153 -17.60 11.38 -13.02
C THR A 153 -16.27 10.74 -12.62
N ALA A 154 -16.27 9.45 -12.26
CA ALA A 154 -15.11 8.72 -11.77
C ALA A 154 -14.53 7.72 -12.77
N TYR A 155 -15.18 7.50 -13.92
CA TYR A 155 -14.71 6.60 -14.97
C TYR A 155 -13.21 6.74 -15.33
N PRO A 156 -12.62 7.96 -15.42
CA PRO A 156 -11.21 8.12 -15.75
C PRO A 156 -10.23 7.50 -14.75
N ILE A 157 -10.64 7.34 -13.47
CA ILE A 157 -9.79 6.76 -12.42
C ILE A 157 -9.99 5.25 -12.23
N ALA A 158 -11.00 4.66 -12.87
CA ALA A 158 -11.34 3.24 -12.73
C ALA A 158 -10.22 2.32 -13.20
N ALA A 159 -9.78 2.45 -14.46
CA ALA A 159 -8.71 1.62 -15.01
C ALA A 159 -7.37 1.78 -14.26
N PRO A 160 -6.92 3.01 -13.93
CA PRO A 160 -5.71 3.19 -13.11
C PRO A 160 -5.82 2.53 -11.72
N MET A 161 -6.95 2.66 -11.03
CA MET A 161 -7.16 2.04 -9.71
C MET A 161 -7.22 0.51 -9.80
N PHE A 162 -7.78 -0.04 -10.87
CA PHE A 162 -7.76 -1.48 -11.12
C PHE A 162 -6.33 -1.98 -11.32
N ILE A 163 -5.51 -1.26 -12.09
CA ILE A 163 -4.10 -1.60 -12.31
C ILE A 163 -3.32 -1.56 -10.99
N VAL A 164 -3.54 -0.53 -10.16
CA VAL A 164 -2.98 -0.47 -8.81
C VAL A 164 -3.38 -1.70 -8.00
N GLY A 165 -4.68 -2.02 -7.95
CA GLY A 165 -5.17 -3.17 -7.21
C GLY A 165 -4.56 -4.49 -7.68
N ALA A 166 -4.58 -4.74 -8.99
CA ALA A 166 -4.04 -5.97 -9.58
C ALA A 166 -2.53 -6.11 -9.36
N LEU A 167 -1.75 -5.04 -9.58
CA LEU A 167 -0.31 -5.06 -9.36
C LEU A 167 0.05 -5.19 -7.88
N GLY A 168 -0.73 -4.58 -6.99
CA GLY A 168 -0.52 -4.72 -5.55
C GLY A 168 -0.75 -6.15 -5.09
N MET A 169 -1.79 -6.83 -5.60
CA MET A 169 -2.00 -8.26 -5.33
C MET A 169 -0.88 -9.14 -5.89
N ALA A 170 -0.39 -8.83 -7.10
CA ALA A 170 0.77 -9.49 -7.67
C ALA A 170 2.05 -9.26 -6.85
N ALA A 171 2.21 -8.06 -6.28
CA ALA A 171 3.33 -7.72 -5.41
C ALA A 171 3.31 -8.51 -4.09
N VAL A 172 2.13 -8.72 -3.50
CA VAL A 172 1.98 -9.60 -2.33
C VAL A 172 2.37 -11.03 -2.65
N LEU A 173 1.95 -11.56 -3.81
CA LEU A 173 2.36 -12.89 -4.26
C LEU A 173 3.88 -12.97 -4.44
N ALA A 174 4.48 -11.97 -5.09
CA ALA A 174 5.92 -11.90 -5.26
C ALA A 174 6.65 -11.85 -3.92
N GLN A 175 6.15 -11.07 -2.95
CA GLN A 175 6.70 -10.97 -1.59
C GLN A 175 6.61 -12.31 -0.84
N ALA A 176 5.51 -13.05 -0.99
CA ALA A 176 5.37 -14.39 -0.42
C ALA A 176 6.35 -15.40 -1.04
N MET A 177 6.64 -15.24 -2.34
CA MET A 177 7.58 -16.13 -3.03
C MET A 177 9.05 -15.88 -2.63
N VAL A 178 9.43 -14.68 -2.16
CA VAL A 178 10.82 -14.33 -1.77
C VAL A 178 11.44 -15.35 -0.80
N ALA A 179 10.65 -15.98 0.06
CA ALA A 179 11.12 -16.99 1.00
C ALA A 179 11.48 -18.35 0.36
N LEU A 180 11.11 -18.61 -0.89
CA LEU A 180 11.18 -19.93 -1.53
C LEU A 180 12.36 -20.12 -2.49
N TYR A 181 13.02 -19.06 -2.99
CA TYR A 181 14.12 -19.19 -3.97
C TYR A 181 15.24 -18.14 -3.78
N ALA A 182 16.49 -18.61 -3.73
CA ALA A 182 17.56 -17.90 -3.02
C ALA A 182 18.44 -16.92 -3.84
N TRP A 183 18.28 -16.77 -5.17
CA TRP A 183 19.33 -16.03 -5.91
C TRP A 183 18.91 -14.80 -6.75
N MET A 184 17.70 -14.75 -7.31
CA MET A 184 17.24 -13.55 -8.06
C MET A 184 15.83 -13.08 -7.68
N LEU A 185 15.10 -13.87 -6.91
CA LEU A 185 13.72 -13.59 -6.56
C LEU A 185 13.52 -12.33 -5.69
N PRO A 186 14.42 -11.96 -4.75
CA PRO A 186 14.30 -10.69 -4.03
C PRO A 186 14.32 -9.49 -4.97
N VAL A 187 15.18 -9.53 -6.00
CA VAL A 187 15.30 -8.47 -7.03
C VAL A 187 14.00 -8.36 -7.84
N TYR A 188 13.44 -9.49 -8.27
CA TYR A 188 12.16 -9.50 -8.98
C TYR A 188 10.99 -9.04 -8.10
N GLY A 189 10.94 -9.45 -6.83
CA GLY A 189 9.92 -9.01 -5.88
C GLY A 189 9.99 -7.51 -5.62
N ALA A 190 11.19 -6.97 -5.44
CA ALA A 190 11.39 -5.54 -5.27
C ALA A 190 11.09 -4.74 -6.54
N LEU A 191 11.37 -5.28 -7.72
CA LEU A 191 10.97 -4.68 -8.98
C LEU A 191 9.45 -4.59 -9.09
N VAL A 192 8.72 -5.66 -8.76
CA VAL A 192 7.25 -5.66 -8.76
C VAL A 192 6.70 -4.65 -7.73
N LEU A 193 7.28 -4.59 -6.53
CA LEU A 193 6.92 -3.60 -5.51
C LEU A 193 7.21 -2.16 -5.97
N ALA A 194 8.34 -1.92 -6.65
CA ALA A 194 8.69 -0.61 -7.20
C ALA A 194 7.75 -0.20 -8.34
N ILE A 195 7.38 -1.13 -9.22
CA ILE A 195 6.37 -0.90 -10.26
C ILE A 195 5.03 -0.53 -9.61
N TYR A 196 4.61 -1.24 -8.57
CA TYR A 196 3.39 -0.90 -7.82
C TYR A 196 3.43 0.53 -7.25
N GLY A 197 4.54 0.91 -6.60
CA GLY A 197 4.71 2.29 -6.10
C GLY A 197 4.74 3.33 -7.23
N PHE A 198 5.33 3.00 -8.39
CA PHE A 198 5.32 3.89 -9.55
C PHE A 198 3.92 4.10 -10.12
N VAL A 199 3.07 3.07 -10.17
CA VAL A 199 1.67 3.22 -10.61
C VAL A 199 0.92 4.18 -9.69
N TRP A 200 1.15 4.13 -8.37
CA TRP A 200 0.59 5.10 -7.43
C TRP A 200 1.01 6.54 -7.74
N VAL A 201 2.28 6.77 -8.07
CA VAL A 201 2.76 8.09 -8.51
C VAL A 201 2.05 8.57 -9.77
N ARG A 202 1.87 7.67 -10.76
CA ARG A 202 1.14 7.99 -12.00
C ARG A 202 -0.33 8.32 -11.73
N VAL A 203 -0.98 7.56 -10.86
CA VAL A 203 -2.36 7.76 -10.43
C VAL A 203 -2.53 9.11 -9.74
N GLY A 204 -1.63 9.49 -8.82
CA GLY A 204 -1.66 10.81 -8.21
C GLY A 204 -1.44 11.94 -9.22
N GLY A 205 -0.52 11.77 -10.18
CA GLY A 205 -0.32 12.73 -11.26
C GLY A 205 -1.54 12.90 -12.18
N LEU A 206 -2.31 11.84 -12.42
CA LEU A 206 -3.57 11.92 -13.15
C LEU A 206 -4.61 12.74 -12.36
N MET A 207 -4.76 12.48 -11.06
CA MET A 207 -5.71 13.23 -10.22
C MET A 207 -5.39 14.74 -10.16
N GLN A 208 -4.11 15.13 -10.17
CA GLN A 208 -3.71 16.55 -10.21
C GLN A 208 -4.11 17.24 -11.52
N ARG A 209 -4.00 16.54 -12.65
CA ARG A 209 -4.31 17.12 -13.97
C ARG A 209 -5.80 17.39 -14.16
N HIS A 210 -6.66 16.68 -13.45
CA HIS A 210 -8.11 16.92 -13.44
C HIS A 210 -8.53 18.09 -12.52
N GLU A 211 -7.58 18.88 -11.97
CA GLU A 211 -7.84 20.13 -11.23
C GLU A 211 -7.61 21.40 -12.07
N GLN A 212 -6.99 21.27 -13.26
CA GLN A 212 -6.66 22.36 -14.18
C GLN A 212 -7.62 22.39 -15.36
#